data_AF-A0A920H697-F1
#
_entry.id   AF-A0A920H697-F1
#
_cell.length_a   1.000
_cell.length_b   1.000
_cell.length_c   1.000
_cell.angle_alpha   90.00
_cell.angle_beta   90.00
_cell.angle_gamma   90.00
#
_symmetry.space_group_name_H-M   'P 1'
#
loop_
_entity.id
_entity.type
_entity.pdbx_description
1 polymer ?
#
loop_
_entity_poly.entity_id
_entity_poly.type
_entity_poly.pdbx_seq_one_letter_code
_entity_poly.pdbx_strand_id
1 'polypeptide(L)'
;MYFFFQNSISEEKKIPILLESNSAKWDEESQISTYRGDVIVKQGKLNLYGDVLTVSSNNNEIENMIMKGDKAKYNQITKEGKKNIW
;
A
#
# COMPACT_ATOMS: atom_id res chain seq x y z
N MET A 1 -26.59 3.74 26.62
CA MET A 1 -25.75 2.87 25.77
C MET A 1 -25.24 3.73 24.63
N TYR A 2 -23.97 4.09 24.60
CA TYR A 2 -23.38 4.90 23.52
C TYR A 2 -22.59 3.98 22.61
N PHE A 3 -22.98 3.89 21.34
CA PHE A 3 -22.20 3.22 20.30
C PHE A 3 -21.23 4.24 19.69
N PHE A 4 -19.93 4.00 19.82
CA PHE A 4 -18.89 4.75 19.11
C PHE A 4 -18.48 3.96 17.87
N PHE A 5 -18.80 4.47 16.67
CA PHE A 5 -18.12 4.05 15.45
C PHE A 5 -16.81 4.86 15.35
N GLN A 6 -15.70 4.28 15.80
CA GLN A 6 -14.36 4.85 15.65
C GLN A 6 -13.79 4.48 14.27
N ASN A 7 -13.94 5.43 13.34
CA ASN A 7 -12.98 5.89 12.32
C ASN A 7 -11.73 5.02 12.03
N SER A 8 -11.90 3.74 11.69
CA SER A 8 -10.76 2.81 11.55
C SER A 8 -9.89 3.11 10.31
N ILE A 9 -10.37 3.93 9.37
CA ILE A 9 -9.66 4.26 8.13
C ILE A 9 -8.65 5.42 8.35
N SER A 10 -8.88 6.32 9.32
CA SER A 10 -8.02 7.49 9.52
C SER A 10 -6.75 7.19 10.32
N GLU A 11 -6.78 6.24 11.25
CA GLU A 11 -5.58 5.87 12.03
C GLU A 11 -4.65 4.95 11.25
N GLU A 12 -5.17 4.08 10.37
CA GLU A 12 -4.34 3.19 9.55
C GLU A 12 -3.39 3.96 8.60
N LYS A 13 -3.78 5.15 8.14
CA LYS A 13 -2.90 6.04 7.34
C LYS A 13 -1.70 6.59 8.13
N LYS A 14 -1.76 6.63 9.47
CA LYS A 14 -0.63 7.06 10.31
C LYS A 14 0.40 5.95 10.53
N ILE A 15 0.06 4.71 10.19
CA ILE A 15 0.96 3.58 10.32
C ILE A 15 1.99 3.67 9.16
N PRO A 16 3.30 3.48 9.45
CA PRO A 16 4.33 3.53 8.43
C PRO A 16 4.10 2.47 7.35
N ILE A 17 4.46 2.83 6.11
CA ILE A 17 4.47 1.91 4.98
C ILE A 17 5.79 1.16 5.01
N LEU A 18 5.71 -0.18 5.01
CA LEU A 18 6.86 -1.07 4.83
C LEU A 18 6.87 -1.58 3.39
N LEU A 19 8.04 -1.55 2.76
CA LEU A 19 8.24 -1.94 1.38
C LEU A 19 9.45 -2.86 1.28
N GLU A 20 9.24 -4.06 0.75
CA GLU A 20 10.26 -5.06 0.46
C GLU A 20 10.26 -5.35 -1.05
N SER A 21 11.45 -5.50 -1.64
CA SER A 21 11.62 -5.83 -3.07
C SER A 21 13.05 -6.31 -3.35
N ASN A 22 13.27 -6.95 -4.50
CA ASN A 22 14.60 -7.43 -4.88
C ASN A 22 15.51 -6.29 -5.37
N SER A 23 14.94 -5.24 -5.96
CA SER A 23 15.69 -4.08 -6.45
C SER A 23 14.87 -2.80 -6.42
N ALA A 24 15.56 -1.66 -6.25
CA ALA A 24 14.98 -0.33 -6.27
C ALA A 24 15.77 0.59 -7.19
N LYS A 25 15.08 1.46 -7.92
CA LYS A 25 15.66 2.54 -8.73
C LYS A 25 14.92 3.84 -8.43
N TRP A 26 15.66 4.89 -8.11
CA TRP A 26 15.14 6.25 -8.05
C TRP A 26 15.55 7.02 -9.30
N ASP A 27 14.58 7.70 -9.89
CA ASP A 27 14.74 8.67 -10.97
C ASP A 27 14.48 10.08 -10.41
N GLU A 28 15.54 10.88 -10.30
CA GLU A 28 15.50 12.22 -9.71
C GLU A 28 14.78 13.23 -10.61
N GLU A 29 14.92 13.11 -11.93
CA GLU A 29 14.29 14.03 -12.89
C GLU A 29 12.77 13.92 -12.85
N SER A 30 12.26 12.69 -12.84
CA SER A 30 10.81 12.42 -12.80
C SER A 30 10.23 12.31 -11.39
N GLN A 31 11.07 12.32 -10.35
CA GLN A 31 10.68 12.08 -8.95
C GLN A 31 9.93 10.73 -8.75
N ILE A 32 10.34 9.72 -9.52
CA ILE A 32 9.73 8.37 -9.50
C ILE A 32 10.68 7.36 -8.89
N SER A 33 10.19 6.59 -7.92
CA SER A 33 10.86 5.40 -7.40
C SER A 33 10.21 4.13 -7.96
N THR A 34 11.00 3.22 -8.54
CA THR A 34 10.51 1.94 -9.03
C THR A 34 11.18 0.77 -8.32
N TYR A 35 10.36 -0.12 -7.77
CA TYR A 35 10.75 -1.32 -7.06
C TYR A 35 10.35 -2.55 -7.86
N ARG A 36 11.23 -3.55 -7.98
CA ARG A 36 11.01 -4.73 -8.83
C ARG A 36 11.42 -6.02 -8.15
N GLY A 37 10.66 -7.08 -8.47
CA GLY A 37 10.87 -8.45 -8.00
C GLY A 37 10.30 -8.65 -6.60
N ASP A 38 9.40 -9.62 -6.47
CA ASP A 38 8.75 -10.05 -5.22
C ASP A 38 8.35 -8.87 -4.33
N VAL A 39 7.65 -7.89 -4.90
CA VAL A 39 7.33 -6.63 -4.22
C VAL A 39 6.22 -6.86 -3.20
N ILE A 40 6.49 -6.45 -1.95
CA ILE A 40 5.55 -6.55 -0.84
C ILE A 40 5.40 -5.18 -0.19
N VAL A 41 4.18 -4.66 -0.12
CA VAL A 41 3.83 -3.42 0.59
C VAL A 41 2.94 -3.75 1.78
N LYS A 42 3.29 -3.29 2.97
CA LYS A 42 2.49 -3.48 4.20
C LYS A 42 2.20 -2.13 4.87
N GLN A 43 0.94 -1.88 5.20
CA GLN A 43 0.53 -0.72 5.99
C GLN A 43 -0.61 -1.10 6.93
N GLY A 44 -0.30 -1.24 8.23
CA GLY A 44 -1.27 -1.74 9.20
C GLY A 44 -1.79 -3.13 8.81
N LYS A 45 -3.05 -3.20 8.35
CA LYS A 45 -3.70 -4.45 7.93
C LYS A 45 -3.70 -4.66 6.41
N LEU A 46 -3.27 -3.65 5.65
CA LEU A 46 -3.11 -3.71 4.22
C LEU A 46 -1.83 -4.47 3.86
N ASN A 47 -1.96 -5.48 3.01
CA ASN A 47 -0.83 -6.17 2.39
C ASN A 47 -1.06 -6.25 0.88
N LEU A 48 -0.14 -5.67 0.11
CA LEU A 48 -0.13 -5.72 -1.35
C LEU A 48 1.07 -6.53 -1.81
N TYR A 49 0.87 -7.36 -2.84
CA TYR A 49 1.90 -8.17 -3.47
C TYR A 49 1.90 -7.89 -4.97
N GLY A 50 3.07 -7.84 -5.60
CA GLY A 50 3.20 -7.63 -7.04
C GLY A 50 4.63 -7.85 -7.54
N ASP A 51 4.84 -7.60 -8.82
CA ASP A 51 6.13 -7.77 -9.47
C ASP A 51 6.87 -6.42 -9.59
N VAL A 52 6.12 -5.33 -9.74
CA VAL A 52 6.65 -3.97 -9.88
C VAL A 52 5.78 -2.99 -9.10
N LEU A 53 6.41 -2.11 -8.32
CA LEU A 53 5.78 -0.94 -7.72
C LEU A 53 6.42 0.33 -8.26
N THR A 54 5.60 1.27 -8.70
CA THR A 54 6.01 2.63 -9.07
C THR A 54 5.42 3.61 -8.07
N VAL A 55 6.28 4.39 -7.42
CA VAL A 55 5.93 5.42 -6.45
C VAL A 55 6.29 6.78 -7.04
N SER A 56 5.32 7.68 -7.12
CA SER A 56 5.53 9.08 -7.49
C SER A 56 5.53 9.91 -6.21
N SER A 57 6.55 10.71 -6.02
CA SER A 57 6.69 11.58 -4.86
C SER A 57 6.86 13.04 -5.28
N ASN A 58 6.43 13.96 -4.43
CA ASN A 58 6.63 15.39 -4.60
C ASN A 58 7.00 15.98 -3.24
N ASN A 59 8.09 16.76 -3.17
CA ASN A 59 8.59 17.32 -1.91
C ASN A 59 8.71 16.29 -0.77
N ASN A 60 9.22 15.10 -1.08
CA ASN A 60 9.35 13.96 -0.16
C ASN A 60 8.03 13.39 0.38
N GLU A 61 6.88 13.81 -0.16
CA GLU A 61 5.58 13.23 0.13
C GLU A 61 5.17 12.30 -1.02
N ILE A 62 4.62 11.13 -0.68
CA ILE A 62 4.12 10.18 -1.67
C ILE A 62 2.80 10.72 -2.23
N GLU A 63 2.76 10.99 -3.53
CA GLU A 63 1.52 11.38 -4.22
C GLU A 63 0.73 10.16 -4.69
N ASN A 64 1.42 9.16 -5.25
CA ASN A 64 0.77 8.00 -5.85
C ASN A 64 1.64 6.72 -5.80
N MET A 65 0.99 5.56 -5.73
CA MET A 65 1.60 4.24 -5.77
C MET A 65 0.83 3.33 -6.74
N ILE A 66 1.54 2.78 -7.72
CA ILE A 66 0.97 1.87 -8.73
C ILE A 66 1.69 0.54 -8.65
N MET A 67 0.97 -0.51 -8.24
CA MET A 67 1.46 -1.90 -8.22
C MET A 67 1.01 -2.63 -9.49
N LYS A 68 1.92 -3.37 -10.12
CA LYS A 68 1.65 -4.28 -11.24
C LYS A 68 2.21 -5.66 -10.95
N GLY A 69 1.52 -6.71 -11.40
CA GLY A 69 2.06 -8.06 -11.42
C GLY A 69 1.02 -9.10 -11.82
N ASP A 70 1.49 -10.24 -12.31
CA ASP A 70 0.64 -11.33 -12.82
C ASP A 70 -0.21 -11.96 -11.71
N LYS A 71 0.29 -11.87 -10.47
CA LYS A 71 -0.40 -12.34 -9.27
C LYS A 71 -0.58 -11.20 -8.27
N ALA A 72 -0.84 -9.99 -8.75
CA ALA A 72 -1.09 -8.86 -7.87
C ALA A 72 -2.23 -9.21 -6.88
N LYS A 73 -1.93 -9.18 -5.58
CA LYS A 73 -2.88 -9.57 -4.53
C LYS A 73 -3.08 -8.43 -3.55
N TYR A 74 -4.33 -8.10 -3.29
CA TYR A 74 -4.76 -7.16 -2.26
C TYR A 74 -5.36 -7.95 -1.10
N ASN A 75 -4.74 -7.87 0.07
CA ASN A 75 -5.25 -8.47 1.30
C ASN A 75 -5.40 -7.39 2.37
N GLN A 76 -6.63 -7.11 2.79
CA GLN A 76 -6.92 -6.25 3.93
C GLN A 76 -7.67 -7.04 4.99
N ILE A 77 -7.11 -7.15 6.19
CA ILE A 77 -7.80 -7.77 7.31
C ILE A 77 -8.74 -6.73 7.92
N THR A 78 -10.00 -6.68 7.51
CA THR A 78 -10.99 -5.87 8.26
C THR A 78 -11.34 -6.62 9.54
N LYS A 79 -11.23 -5.97 10.71
CA LYS A 79 -11.90 -6.48 11.93
C LYS A 79 -13.40 -6.17 11.79
N GLU A 80 -14.07 -6.87 10.89
CA GLU A 80 -15.48 -7.24 10.98
C GLU A 80 -15.88 -8.04 9.74
N GLY A 81 -16.42 -9.23 9.97
CA GLY A 81 -17.01 -10.05 8.93
C GLY A 81 -18.29 -9.41 8.42
N LYS A 82 -18.25 -8.84 7.22
CA LYS A 82 -19.39 -8.87 6.29
C LYS A 82 -18.87 -9.19 4.90
N LYS A 83 -19.13 -10.44 4.50
CA LYS A 83 -19.05 -10.93 3.13
C LYS A 83 -20.01 -10.10 2.29
N ASN A 84 -19.50 -9.16 1.50
CA ASN A 84 -20.29 -8.50 0.48
C ASN A 84 -20.07 -9.23 -0.84
N ILE A 85 -21.05 -10.07 -1.17
CA ILE A 85 -21.35 -10.61 -2.49
C ILE A 85 -22.25 -9.58 -3.19
N TRP A 86 -21.80 -8.96 -4.27
CA TRP A 86 -22.60 -8.57 -5.45
C TRP A 86 -21.66 -8.48 -6.65
#